data_AF-A0A7V8WEB9-F1
#
_entry.id   AF-A0A7V8WEB9-F1
#
_cell.length_a   1.000
_cell.length_b   1.000
_cell.length_c   1.000
_cell.angle_alpha   90.00
_cell.angle_beta   90.00
_cell.angle_gamma   90.00
#
_symmetry.space_group_name_H-M   'P 1'
#
loop_
_entity.id
_entity.type
_entity.pdbx_description
1 polymer ?
#
loop_
_entity_poly.entity_id
_entity_poly.type
_entity_poly.pdbx_seq_one_letter_code
_entity_poly.pdbx_strand_id
1 'polypeptide(L)'
;MKRLLSVVWVMTTACSSSSGQSPPPSNPIATVIVNARVWTGVPAAPWAEAIAVSGERVAAVGTSDEIRKLAPGVTPFDAAGRLVVPGFIDSHVHFVDGGFRLASVQLRDAKTREEFVRRVGAFAATVPAGTWIEGGDWDHSLWGGELPTREWIDAVTPQHPVWINRLDGHMALANSAALKAAGLTSSTRSVAGGEIVRSPGGEPTGLLKDNAMALVDRVVPPPSDAMRDRALAAAMKYVAEQGVTSVHNMGTWDDLATFARARTSNVLATRIYGVVPLKDWERLRDAVGRKEYGGANGRGDEWLRVGGLKGFVDGSLGSHTAAFHQPFDDSPKDRGLLVNTPEDLYRWIKGGDAAGLQVMVHAIGDRANAMLLDIFERVAG
;
A
#
# COMPACT_ATOMS: atom_id res chain seq x y z
N MET A 1 57.12 -10.86 -62.70
CA MET A 1 55.77 -11.38 -63.03
C MET A 1 54.77 -10.82 -62.04
N LYS A 2 53.87 -9.96 -62.53
CA LYS A 2 52.80 -9.28 -61.77
C LYS A 2 51.56 -10.20 -61.74
N ARG A 3 50.88 -10.32 -60.59
CA ARG A 3 49.45 -10.72 -60.48
C ARG A 3 48.86 -9.94 -59.31
N LEU A 4 48.35 -8.74 -59.57
CA LEU A 4 46.95 -8.38 -59.83
C LEU A 4 46.02 -8.63 -58.63
N LEU A 5 45.64 -7.48 -58.03
CA LEU A 5 44.54 -7.30 -57.11
C LEU A 5 43.21 -7.78 -57.72
N SER A 6 42.32 -8.28 -56.88
CA SER A 6 40.89 -8.26 -57.13
C SER A 6 40.19 -7.89 -55.83
N VAL A 7 39.91 -6.59 -55.70
CA VAL A 7 39.08 -6.01 -54.65
C VAL A 7 37.64 -6.30 -55.04
N VAL A 8 36.95 -7.11 -54.25
CA VAL A 8 35.51 -7.37 -54.40
C VAL A 8 34.76 -6.26 -53.67
N TRP A 9 34.09 -5.40 -54.43
CA TRP A 9 33.11 -4.45 -53.96
C TRP A 9 31.81 -5.23 -53.67
N VAL A 10 31.46 -5.39 -52.39
CA VAL A 10 30.11 -5.83 -51.99
C VAL A 10 29.30 -4.58 -51.70
N MET A 11 28.43 -4.21 -52.63
CA MET A 11 27.35 -3.25 -52.39
C MET A 11 26.32 -3.91 -51.48
N THR A 12 26.32 -3.58 -50.18
CA THR A 12 25.15 -3.81 -49.32
C THR A 12 24.17 -2.67 -49.51
N THR A 13 23.11 -2.93 -50.26
CA THR A 13 21.91 -2.10 -50.39
C THR A 13 21.25 -1.93 -49.02
N ALA A 14 21.21 -0.68 -48.54
CA ALA A 14 20.42 -0.30 -47.37
C ALA A 14 18.93 -0.34 -47.72
N CYS A 15 18.19 -1.31 -47.19
CA CYS A 15 16.73 -1.27 -47.17
C CYS A 15 16.29 -0.37 -46.01
N SER A 16 16.11 0.92 -46.31
CA SER A 16 15.41 1.85 -45.44
C SER A 16 13.90 1.58 -45.52
N SER A 17 13.35 0.77 -44.61
CA SER A 17 11.91 0.72 -44.38
C SER A 17 11.52 1.84 -43.41
N SER A 18 11.24 3.02 -43.96
CA SER A 18 10.59 4.13 -43.26
C SER A 18 9.12 3.79 -43.00
N SER A 19 8.83 3.10 -41.90
CA SER A 19 7.50 3.15 -41.30
C SER A 19 7.38 4.46 -40.53
N GLY A 20 6.97 5.52 -41.24
CA GLY A 20 6.58 6.79 -40.65
C GLY A 20 5.31 6.63 -39.82
N GLN A 21 5.45 6.13 -38.59
CA GLN A 21 4.60 6.60 -37.51
C GLN A 21 5.23 7.90 -37.03
N SER A 22 4.59 9.03 -37.35
CA SER A 22 4.89 10.27 -36.67
C SER A 22 4.83 9.99 -35.17
N PRO A 23 5.88 10.32 -34.39
CA PRO A 23 5.77 10.22 -32.94
C PRO A 23 4.53 11.00 -32.51
N PRO A 24 3.78 10.54 -31.49
CA PRO A 24 2.69 11.33 -30.93
C PRO A 24 3.22 12.75 -30.68
N PRO A 25 2.44 13.81 -30.94
CA PRO A 25 2.91 15.17 -30.77
C PRO A 25 3.57 15.28 -29.40
N SER A 26 4.88 15.50 -29.38
CA SER A 26 5.63 15.60 -28.15
C SER A 26 5.01 16.76 -27.39
N ASN A 27 4.42 16.50 -26.23
CA ASN A 27 3.91 17.56 -25.39
C ASN A 27 5.00 18.64 -25.27
N PRO A 28 4.66 19.93 -25.31
CA PRO A 28 5.66 20.96 -25.13
C PRO A 28 6.36 20.75 -23.78
N ILE A 29 7.65 21.09 -23.70
CA ILE A 29 8.34 21.16 -22.41
C ILE A 29 7.56 22.17 -21.57
N ALA A 30 7.10 21.74 -20.40
CA ALA A 30 6.26 22.54 -19.51
C ALA A 30 6.94 22.79 -18.16
N THR A 31 7.97 22.01 -17.82
CA THR A 31 8.73 22.17 -16.58
C THR A 31 10.22 22.10 -16.88
N VAL A 32 10.94 23.07 -16.33
CA VAL A 32 12.38 23.19 -16.43
C VAL A 32 12.93 23.40 -15.02
N ILE A 33 13.82 22.52 -14.57
CA ILE A 33 14.55 22.66 -13.31
C ILE A 33 16.01 22.88 -13.66
N VAL A 34 16.62 23.92 -13.10
CA VAL A 34 18.00 24.35 -13.41
C VAL A 34 18.76 24.64 -12.13
N ASN A 35 20.09 24.79 -12.24
CA ASN A 35 20.98 25.05 -11.10
C ASN A 35 20.73 24.04 -9.97
N ALA A 36 20.58 22.77 -10.34
CA ALA A 36 20.41 21.66 -9.43
C ALA A 36 21.67 20.81 -9.40
N ARG A 37 21.77 19.92 -8.43
CA ARG A 37 22.65 18.74 -8.50
C ARG A 37 21.76 17.53 -8.78
N VAL A 38 21.59 17.16 -10.03
CA VAL A 38 20.69 16.07 -10.45
C VAL A 38 21.45 14.75 -10.42
N TRP A 39 21.01 13.78 -9.61
CA TRP A 39 21.49 12.41 -9.72
C TRP A 39 20.65 11.65 -10.75
N THR A 40 21.31 11.13 -11.79
CA THR A 40 20.63 10.50 -12.94
C THR A 40 20.44 8.99 -12.77
N GLY A 41 21.21 8.36 -11.88
CA GLY A 41 21.30 6.91 -11.77
C GLY A 41 22.00 6.22 -12.96
N VAL A 42 22.52 6.96 -13.94
CA VAL A 42 23.21 6.43 -15.12
C VAL A 42 24.72 6.41 -14.85
N PRO A 43 25.39 5.24 -14.79
CA PRO A 43 26.82 5.16 -14.42
C PRO A 43 27.76 6.01 -15.29
N ALA A 44 27.46 6.13 -16.59
CA ALA A 44 28.28 6.91 -17.52
C ALA A 44 28.09 8.44 -17.39
N ALA A 45 27.01 8.90 -16.78
CA ALA A 45 26.68 10.32 -16.61
C ALA A 45 25.90 10.52 -15.30
N PRO A 46 26.51 10.26 -14.13
CA PRO A 46 25.79 10.13 -12.86
C PRO A 46 25.25 11.46 -12.32
N TRP A 47 25.77 12.59 -12.82
CA TRP A 47 25.43 13.93 -12.38
C TRP A 47 25.07 14.82 -13.57
N ALA A 48 24.09 15.69 -13.36
CA ALA A 48 23.72 16.78 -14.27
C ALA A 48 23.28 18.00 -13.46
N GLU A 49 23.00 19.11 -14.16
CA GLU A 49 22.66 20.38 -13.51
C GLU A 49 21.18 20.76 -13.68
N ALA A 50 20.50 20.15 -14.64
CA ALA A 50 19.17 20.55 -15.04
C ALA A 50 18.38 19.42 -15.70
N ILE A 51 17.05 19.51 -15.63
CA ILE A 51 16.11 18.63 -16.31
C ILE A 51 15.00 19.42 -17.02
N ALA A 52 14.61 18.97 -18.21
CA ALA A 52 13.40 19.40 -18.90
C ALA A 52 12.37 18.27 -18.89
N VAL A 53 11.12 18.60 -18.61
CA VAL A 53 10.01 17.64 -18.55
C VAL A 53 8.93 18.04 -19.55
N SER A 54 8.51 17.05 -20.34
CA SER A 54 7.43 17.12 -21.32
C SER A 54 6.30 16.18 -20.86
N GLY A 55 5.16 16.76 -20.46
CA GLY A 55 4.10 16.01 -19.80
C GLY A 55 4.63 15.28 -18.56
N GLU A 56 4.60 13.96 -18.57
CA GLU A 56 5.04 13.10 -17.47
C GLU A 56 6.41 12.46 -17.69
N ARG A 57 7.12 12.82 -18.76
CA ARG A 57 8.41 12.23 -19.12
C ARG A 57 9.53 13.27 -19.07
N VAL A 58 10.69 12.85 -18.60
CA VAL A 58 11.92 13.62 -18.72
C VAL A 58 12.29 13.67 -20.21
N ALA A 59 12.31 14.88 -20.78
CA ALA A 59 12.63 15.12 -22.18
C ALA A 59 14.13 15.28 -22.40
N ALA A 60 14.82 15.90 -21.44
CA ALA A 60 16.27 16.10 -21.50
C ALA A 60 16.86 16.26 -20.09
N VAL A 61 18.13 15.89 -19.96
CA VAL A 61 18.97 16.06 -18.77
C VAL A 61 20.32 16.59 -19.25
N GLY A 62 20.86 17.60 -18.60
CA GLY A 62 22.12 18.22 -19.06
C GLY A 62 22.59 19.37 -18.17
N THR A 63 23.38 20.26 -18.75
CA THR A 63 23.78 21.52 -18.10
C THR A 63 22.60 22.49 -18.03
N SER A 64 22.68 23.46 -17.12
CA SER A 64 21.63 24.48 -17.00
C SER A 64 21.43 25.28 -18.29
N ASP A 65 22.50 25.56 -19.03
CA ASP A 65 22.46 26.34 -20.26
C ASP A 65 21.82 25.58 -21.42
N GLU A 66 22.15 24.28 -21.57
CA GLU A 66 21.53 23.42 -22.58
C GLU A 66 20.02 23.34 -22.37
N ILE A 67 19.59 23.10 -21.13
CA ILE A 67 18.17 22.94 -20.81
C ILE A 67 17.39 24.26 -21.00
N ARG A 68 17.95 25.41 -20.63
CA ARG A 68 17.31 26.72 -20.87
C ARG A 68 17.07 26.98 -22.36
N LYS A 69 18.00 26.57 -23.23
CA LYS A 69 17.88 26.74 -24.68
C LYS A 69 16.80 25.85 -25.30
N LEU A 70 16.50 24.70 -24.70
CA LEU A 70 15.46 23.78 -25.19
C LEU A 70 14.04 24.30 -24.97
N ALA A 71 13.83 25.20 -24.01
CA ALA A 71 12.51 25.73 -23.67
C ALA A 71 12.57 27.22 -23.29
N PRO A 72 12.93 28.11 -24.22
CA PRO A 72 13.16 29.53 -23.94
C PRO A 72 11.90 30.29 -23.47
N GLY A 73 10.70 29.74 -23.71
CA GLY A 73 9.43 30.30 -23.26
C GLY A 73 8.94 29.78 -21.89
N VAL A 74 9.67 28.87 -21.24
CA VAL A 74 9.30 28.31 -19.95
C VAL A 74 10.15 28.95 -18.86
N THR A 75 9.51 29.54 -17.84
CA THR A 75 10.20 30.07 -16.67
C THR A 75 10.85 28.92 -15.88
N PRO A 76 12.18 28.88 -15.74
CA PRO A 76 12.87 27.82 -15.02
C PRO A 76 12.63 27.89 -13.51
N PHE A 77 12.48 26.73 -12.87
CA PHE A 77 12.62 26.58 -11.43
C PHE A 77 14.11 26.46 -11.06
N ASP A 78 14.63 27.46 -10.35
CA ASP A 78 16.00 27.46 -9.84
C ASP A 78 16.08 26.63 -8.54
N ALA A 79 16.78 25.50 -8.59
CA ALA A 79 16.94 24.62 -7.45
C ALA A 79 17.96 25.13 -6.41
N ALA A 80 18.69 26.21 -6.69
CA ALA A 80 19.69 26.82 -5.82
C ALA A 80 20.78 25.85 -5.34
N GLY A 81 21.30 25.04 -6.26
CA GLY A 81 22.31 24.00 -6.02
C GLY A 81 21.81 22.77 -5.26
N ARG A 82 20.50 22.67 -4.96
CA ARG A 82 19.94 21.54 -4.22
C ARG A 82 19.97 20.24 -5.03
N LEU A 83 20.01 19.12 -4.31
CA LEU A 83 19.99 17.78 -4.87
C LEU A 83 18.61 17.44 -5.41
N VAL A 84 18.57 16.92 -6.64
CA VAL A 84 17.38 16.34 -7.27
C VAL A 84 17.66 14.85 -7.49
N VAL A 85 16.76 13.99 -7.00
CA VAL A 85 16.82 12.53 -7.16
C VAL A 85 15.50 12.02 -7.75
N PRO A 86 15.48 10.82 -8.35
CA PRO A 86 14.23 10.14 -8.67
C PRO A 86 13.36 10.00 -7.42
N GLY A 87 12.05 10.16 -7.58
CA GLY A 87 11.11 9.86 -6.50
C GLY A 87 11.22 8.40 -6.07
N PHE A 88 11.09 8.15 -4.77
CA PHE A 88 11.25 6.80 -4.23
C PHE A 88 10.12 5.88 -4.68
N ILE A 89 10.44 4.59 -4.78
CA ILE A 89 9.49 3.51 -5.06
C ILE A 89 9.47 2.60 -3.85
N ASP A 90 8.33 2.51 -3.18
CA ASP A 90 8.15 1.51 -2.13
C ASP A 90 7.64 0.21 -2.74
N SER A 91 8.52 -0.78 -2.84
CA SER A 91 8.24 -2.04 -3.50
C SER A 91 7.36 -3.00 -2.70
N HIS A 92 6.96 -2.65 -1.46
CA HIS A 92 6.11 -3.51 -0.63
C HIS A 92 5.37 -2.75 0.47
N VAL A 93 4.09 -2.45 0.24
CA VAL A 93 3.24 -1.81 1.26
C VAL A 93 1.85 -2.44 1.31
N HIS A 94 1.18 -2.24 2.45
CA HIS A 94 -0.26 -2.38 2.59
C HIS A 94 -0.88 -0.97 2.55
N PHE A 95 -1.03 -0.44 1.34
CA PHE A 95 -1.23 0.99 1.10
C PHE A 95 -2.59 1.50 1.57
N VAL A 96 -3.67 0.79 1.23
CA VAL A 96 -5.04 1.17 1.64
C VAL A 96 -5.22 0.95 3.15
N ASP A 97 -4.69 -0.14 3.70
CA ASP A 97 -4.71 -0.39 5.15
C ASP A 97 -3.96 0.70 5.93
N GLY A 98 -2.75 1.07 5.46
CA GLY A 98 -2.02 2.22 6.01
C GLY A 98 -2.82 3.52 5.88
N GLY A 99 -3.53 3.69 4.76
CA GLY A 99 -4.49 4.77 4.56
C GLY A 99 -5.61 4.81 5.59
N PHE A 100 -6.20 3.66 5.95
CA PHE A 100 -7.20 3.58 7.00
C PHE A 100 -6.63 4.02 8.35
N ARG A 101 -5.39 3.63 8.67
CA ARG A 101 -4.71 4.07 9.90
C ARG A 101 -4.48 5.58 9.91
N LEU A 102 -4.00 6.15 8.80
CA LEU A 102 -3.79 7.59 8.64
C LEU A 102 -5.10 8.40 8.63
N ALA A 103 -6.17 7.82 8.10
CA ALA A 103 -7.49 8.44 8.02
C ALA A 103 -8.36 8.22 9.27
N SER A 104 -7.86 7.48 10.27
CA SER A 104 -8.54 7.22 11.54
C SER A 104 -8.30 8.33 12.57
N VAL A 105 -9.05 8.30 13.67
CA VAL A 105 -8.78 9.16 14.82
C VAL A 105 -7.39 8.83 15.41
N GLN A 106 -6.56 9.84 15.64
CA GLN A 106 -5.19 9.65 16.12
C GLN A 106 -5.12 9.81 17.65
N LEU A 107 -5.04 8.71 18.40
CA LEU A 107 -5.07 8.73 19.88
C LEU A 107 -3.81 8.16 20.54
N ARG A 108 -2.89 7.58 19.75
CA ARG A 108 -1.68 6.90 20.23
C ARG A 108 -0.81 7.73 21.18
N ASP A 109 -0.73 9.03 20.96
CA ASP A 109 0.08 9.98 21.74
C ASP A 109 -0.78 10.91 22.61
N ALA A 110 -2.07 10.64 22.79
CA ALA A 110 -2.91 11.40 23.71
C ALA A 110 -2.42 11.19 25.15
N LYS A 111 -2.18 12.28 25.89
CA LYS A 111 -1.57 12.26 27.24
C LYS A 111 -2.52 12.60 28.38
N THR A 112 -3.75 12.99 28.06
CA THR A 112 -4.79 13.27 29.06
C THR A 112 -6.15 12.81 28.56
N ARG A 113 -7.08 12.63 29.50
CA ARG A 113 -8.50 12.37 29.22
C ARG A 113 -9.09 13.47 28.32
N GLU A 114 -8.81 14.73 28.61
CA GLU A 114 -9.35 15.87 27.87
C GLU A 114 -8.88 15.86 26.42
N GLU A 115 -7.59 15.56 26.20
CA GLU A 115 -7.03 15.46 24.86
C GLU A 115 -7.63 14.29 24.09
N PHE A 116 -7.77 13.12 24.73
CA PHE A 116 -8.44 11.96 24.14
C PHE A 116 -9.86 12.31 23.67
N VAL A 117 -10.68 12.88 24.56
CA VAL A 117 -12.07 13.27 24.25
C VAL A 117 -12.12 14.32 23.15
N ARG A 118 -11.25 15.34 23.23
CA ARG A 118 -11.17 16.42 22.24
C ARG A 118 -10.83 15.88 20.85
N ARG A 119 -9.87 14.96 20.73
CA ARG A 119 -9.49 14.36 19.45
C ARG A 119 -10.59 13.48 18.86
N VAL A 120 -11.28 12.69 19.69
CA VAL A 120 -12.45 11.90 19.26
C VAL A 120 -13.55 12.82 18.72
N GLY A 121 -13.90 13.87 19.47
CA GLY A 121 -14.92 14.85 19.04
C GLY A 121 -14.52 15.61 17.77
N ALA A 122 -13.27 16.05 17.69
CA ALA A 122 -12.75 16.74 16.50
C ALA A 122 -12.80 15.83 15.26
N PHE A 123 -12.46 14.55 15.40
CA PHE A 123 -12.54 13.58 14.31
C PHE A 123 -13.99 13.32 13.87
N ALA A 124 -14.90 13.14 14.84
CA ALA A 124 -16.32 12.94 14.56
C ALA A 124 -16.92 14.07 13.71
N ALA A 125 -16.50 15.31 13.94
CA ALA A 125 -16.92 16.47 13.16
C ALA A 125 -16.42 16.45 11.69
N THR A 126 -15.46 15.59 11.33
CA THR A 126 -14.91 15.49 9.96
C THR A 126 -15.52 14.37 9.13
N VAL A 127 -16.41 13.56 9.70
CA VAL A 127 -17.01 12.39 9.03
C VAL A 127 -18.52 12.52 8.93
N PRO A 128 -19.17 11.96 7.89
CA PRO A 128 -20.63 11.98 7.78
C PRO A 128 -21.32 11.29 8.97
N ALA A 129 -22.50 11.80 9.35
CA ALA A 129 -23.33 11.19 10.38
C ALA A 129 -23.55 9.69 10.11
N GLY A 130 -23.50 8.87 11.17
CA GLY A 130 -23.62 7.41 11.07
C GLY A 130 -22.34 6.66 10.68
N THR A 131 -21.27 7.36 10.29
CA THR A 131 -19.96 6.73 10.05
C THR A 131 -19.43 6.12 11.35
N TRP A 132 -19.00 4.86 11.28
CA TRP A 132 -18.30 4.19 12.39
C TRP A 132 -16.90 4.80 12.55
N ILE A 133 -16.59 5.25 13.76
CA ILE A 133 -15.27 5.79 14.10
C ILE A 133 -14.45 4.65 14.71
N GLU A 134 -13.44 4.22 13.97
CA GLU A 134 -12.57 3.09 14.32
C GLU A 134 -11.10 3.50 14.40
N GLY A 135 -10.23 2.58 14.83
CA GLY A 135 -8.80 2.83 15.01
C GLY A 135 -8.50 3.46 16.38
N GLY A 136 -7.67 4.49 16.42
CA GLY A 136 -7.30 5.18 17.66
C GLY A 136 -5.95 4.75 18.22
N ASP A 137 -5.71 3.44 18.33
CA ASP A 137 -4.48 2.86 18.88
C ASP A 137 -4.07 3.51 20.22
N TRP A 138 -5.04 3.75 21.10
CA TRP A 138 -4.86 4.54 22.32
C TRP A 138 -4.07 3.78 23.40
N ASP A 139 -3.41 4.52 24.30
CA ASP A 139 -2.72 3.93 25.45
C ASP A 139 -2.95 4.71 26.74
N HIS A 140 -3.74 4.10 27.64
CA HIS A 140 -4.09 4.69 28.93
C HIS A 140 -2.91 4.87 29.89
N SER A 141 -1.78 4.19 29.63
CA SER A 141 -0.56 4.38 30.41
C SER A 141 -0.03 5.82 30.33
N LEU A 142 -0.35 6.53 29.24
CA LEU A 142 0.11 7.90 28.99
C LEU A 142 -0.62 8.96 29.81
N TRP A 143 -1.78 8.64 30.41
CA TRP A 143 -2.58 9.57 31.22
C TRP A 143 -2.85 9.08 32.65
N GLY A 144 -1.96 8.23 33.19
CA GLY A 144 -2.03 7.79 34.59
C GLY A 144 -2.83 6.50 34.82
N GLY A 145 -3.17 5.77 33.77
CA GLY A 145 -3.71 4.41 33.88
C GLY A 145 -5.22 4.30 34.02
N GLU A 146 -5.95 5.42 34.10
CA GLU A 146 -7.42 5.39 34.12
C GLU A 146 -7.95 4.86 32.77
N LEU A 147 -8.78 3.82 32.82
CA LEU A 147 -9.37 3.26 31.60
C LEU A 147 -10.54 4.15 31.12
N PRO A 148 -10.62 4.46 29.80
CA PRO A 148 -11.68 5.30 29.27
C PRO A 148 -13.02 4.55 29.28
N THR A 149 -14.14 5.26 29.41
CA THR A 149 -15.49 4.69 29.34
C THR A 149 -16.32 5.38 28.26
N ARG A 150 -17.44 4.77 27.86
CA ARG A 150 -18.36 5.34 26.87
C ARG A 150 -18.82 6.75 27.24
N GLU A 151 -18.98 7.02 28.54
CA GLU A 151 -19.38 8.33 29.06
C GLU A 151 -18.35 9.43 28.75
N TRP A 152 -17.09 9.10 28.49
CA TRP A 152 -16.08 10.08 28.07
C TRP A 152 -16.38 10.64 26.69
N ILE A 153 -16.94 9.82 25.80
CA ILE A 153 -17.02 10.11 24.36
C ILE A 153 -18.45 10.27 23.83
N ASP A 154 -19.46 9.77 24.53
CA ASP A 154 -20.86 9.81 24.10
C ASP A 154 -21.32 11.24 23.72
N ALA A 155 -21.00 12.23 24.55
CA ALA A 155 -21.41 13.62 24.34
C ALA A 155 -20.75 14.26 23.11
N VAL A 156 -19.56 13.79 22.70
CA VAL A 156 -18.82 14.32 21.55
C VAL A 156 -19.02 13.48 20.28
N THR A 157 -19.74 12.35 20.36
CA THR A 157 -20.05 11.48 19.21
C THR A 157 -21.54 11.12 19.09
N PRO A 158 -22.50 12.06 19.27
CA PRO A 158 -23.92 11.71 19.38
C PRO A 158 -24.53 11.08 18.12
N GLN A 159 -23.88 11.23 16.96
CA GLN A 159 -24.36 10.75 15.66
C GLN A 159 -23.53 9.59 15.10
N HIS A 160 -22.56 9.08 15.85
CA HIS A 160 -21.58 8.11 15.34
C HIS A 160 -21.42 6.95 16.32
N PRO A 161 -21.52 5.70 15.85
CA PRO A 161 -20.91 4.57 16.57
C PRO A 161 -19.40 4.76 16.66
N VAL A 162 -18.82 4.54 17.84
CA VAL A 162 -17.37 4.57 18.04
C VAL A 162 -16.93 3.19 18.51
N TRP A 163 -15.89 2.66 17.88
CA TRP A 163 -15.25 1.38 18.22
C TRP A 163 -13.74 1.49 18.02
N ILE A 164 -13.04 1.99 19.05
CA ILE A 164 -11.62 2.36 18.97
C ILE A 164 -10.73 1.42 19.78
N ASN A 165 -9.70 0.88 19.16
CA ASN A 165 -8.82 -0.12 19.75
C ASN A 165 -7.71 0.49 20.60
N ARG A 166 -7.35 -0.24 21.66
CA ARG A 166 -6.12 -0.03 22.39
C ARG A 166 -4.93 -0.41 21.51
N LEU A 167 -3.78 0.23 21.74
CA LEU A 167 -2.52 0.02 21.02
C LEU A 167 -2.08 -1.45 20.91
N ASP A 168 -2.40 -2.31 21.89
CA ASP A 168 -2.02 -3.73 21.90
C ASP A 168 -2.99 -4.64 21.12
N GLY A 169 -4.14 -4.12 20.70
CA GLY A 169 -5.17 -4.90 19.99
C GLY A 169 -6.01 -5.84 20.86
N HIS A 170 -5.81 -5.87 22.19
CA HIS A 170 -6.50 -6.79 23.10
C HIS A 170 -7.68 -6.15 23.88
N MET A 171 -7.93 -4.87 23.61
CA MET A 171 -9.01 -4.12 24.22
C MET A 171 -9.53 -3.07 23.24
N ALA A 172 -10.83 -2.77 23.30
CA ALA A 172 -11.41 -1.68 22.55
C ALA A 172 -12.54 -1.00 23.33
N LEU A 173 -12.77 0.28 22.98
CA LEU A 173 -13.79 1.12 23.58
C LEU A 173 -14.93 1.34 22.59
N ALA A 174 -16.12 0.88 22.97
CA ALA A 174 -17.40 1.14 22.32
C ALA A 174 -18.13 2.29 23.02
N ASN A 175 -18.66 3.25 22.26
CA ASN A 175 -19.61 4.21 22.81
C ASN A 175 -21.03 3.61 22.92
N SER A 176 -21.98 4.37 23.45
CA SER A 176 -23.36 3.92 23.62
C SER A 176 -24.05 3.52 22.31
N ALA A 177 -23.76 4.20 21.20
CA ALA A 177 -24.32 3.88 19.89
C ALA A 177 -23.79 2.52 19.37
N ALA A 178 -22.50 2.25 19.52
CA ALA A 178 -21.89 0.97 19.15
C ALA A 178 -22.40 -0.19 20.02
N LEU A 179 -22.49 0.01 21.34
CA LEU A 179 -23.07 -0.99 22.27
C LEU A 179 -24.52 -1.33 21.90
N LYS A 180 -25.33 -0.31 21.57
CA LYS A 180 -26.72 -0.49 21.13
C LYS A 180 -26.80 -1.26 19.82
N ALA A 181 -25.94 -0.96 18.84
CA ALA A 181 -25.88 -1.68 17.57
C ALA A 181 -25.52 -3.16 17.78
N ALA A 182 -24.65 -3.46 18.75
CA ALA A 182 -24.23 -4.82 19.10
C ALA A 182 -25.24 -5.56 20.01
N GLY A 183 -26.27 -4.86 20.52
CA GLY A 183 -27.27 -5.42 21.44
C GLY A 183 -26.74 -5.69 22.85
N LEU A 184 -25.73 -4.93 23.29
CA LEU A 184 -25.10 -5.11 24.61
C LEU A 184 -25.87 -4.36 25.71
N THR A 185 -26.16 -5.06 26.79
CA THR A 185 -26.92 -4.57 27.96
C THR A 185 -26.30 -5.10 29.27
N SER A 186 -26.84 -4.68 30.41
CA SER A 186 -26.56 -5.30 31.71
C SER A 186 -26.81 -6.80 31.77
N SER A 187 -27.72 -7.34 30.93
CA SER A 187 -28.06 -8.77 30.90
C SER A 187 -27.24 -9.61 29.91
N THR A 188 -26.34 -8.99 29.11
CA THR A 188 -25.48 -9.74 28.19
C THR A 188 -24.57 -10.71 28.96
N ARG A 189 -24.59 -11.98 28.56
CA ARG A 189 -23.79 -13.03 29.20
C ARG A 189 -22.30 -12.79 28.99
N SER A 190 -21.49 -13.34 29.90
CA SER A 190 -20.03 -13.37 29.75
C SER A 190 -19.61 -14.21 28.53
N VAL A 191 -18.48 -13.88 27.94
CA VAL A 191 -17.90 -14.57 26.78
C VAL A 191 -16.69 -15.38 27.25
N ALA A 192 -16.61 -16.67 26.89
CA ALA A 192 -15.44 -17.46 27.23
C ALA A 192 -14.18 -16.88 26.57
N GLY A 193 -13.11 -16.68 27.34
CA GLY A 193 -11.87 -16.07 26.85
C GLY A 193 -11.99 -14.58 26.50
N GLY A 194 -12.97 -13.87 27.05
CA GLY A 194 -13.12 -12.42 26.87
C GLY A 194 -13.87 -11.77 28.02
N GLU A 195 -13.82 -10.45 28.10
CA GLU A 195 -14.45 -9.68 29.18
C GLU A 195 -15.27 -8.51 28.63
N ILE A 196 -16.50 -8.36 29.11
CA ILE A 196 -17.27 -7.12 28.99
C ILE A 196 -17.09 -6.38 30.31
N VAL A 197 -16.35 -5.27 30.30
CA VAL A 197 -16.11 -4.50 31.52
C VAL A 197 -17.40 -3.81 31.93
N ARG A 198 -17.80 -3.99 33.19
CA ARG A 198 -19.05 -3.48 33.75
C ARG A 198 -18.76 -2.49 34.87
N SER A 199 -19.59 -1.46 34.94
CA SER A 199 -19.66 -0.55 36.09
C SER A 199 -20.17 -1.29 37.34
N PRO A 200 -20.07 -0.70 38.55
CA PRO A 200 -20.65 -1.27 39.76
C PRO A 200 -22.17 -1.54 39.66
N GLY A 201 -22.88 -0.79 38.82
CA GLY A 201 -24.31 -1.00 38.53
C GLY A 201 -24.60 -2.12 37.54
N GLY A 202 -23.59 -2.82 37.02
CA GLY A 202 -23.74 -3.92 36.05
C GLY A 202 -23.83 -3.48 34.58
N GLU A 203 -23.96 -2.18 34.31
CA GLU A 203 -23.99 -1.67 32.93
C GLU A 203 -22.61 -1.74 32.26
N PRO A 204 -22.52 -2.14 30.98
CA PRO A 204 -21.27 -2.11 30.23
C PRO A 204 -20.65 -0.70 30.18
N THR A 205 -19.37 -0.60 30.51
CA THR A 205 -18.63 0.68 30.45
C THR A 205 -18.26 1.08 29.02
N GLY A 206 -18.43 0.18 28.05
CA GLY A 206 -17.92 0.33 26.69
C GLY A 206 -16.62 -0.40 26.43
N LEU A 207 -15.88 -0.84 27.45
CA LEU A 207 -14.66 -1.61 27.25
C LEU A 207 -14.95 -3.10 27.09
N LEU A 208 -14.42 -3.68 26.01
CA LEU A 208 -14.45 -5.11 25.77
C LEU A 208 -13.02 -5.61 25.51
N LYS A 209 -12.72 -6.82 25.98
CA LYS A 209 -11.39 -7.45 25.89
C LYS A 209 -11.47 -8.79 25.18
N ASP A 210 -10.44 -9.09 24.37
CA ASP A 210 -10.25 -10.36 23.67
C ASP A 210 -11.53 -10.86 22.99
N ASN A 211 -11.98 -12.10 23.27
CA ASN A 211 -13.13 -12.70 22.58
C ASN A 211 -14.44 -11.91 22.73
N ALA A 212 -14.56 -11.03 23.72
CA ALA A 212 -15.74 -10.17 23.85
C ALA A 212 -15.81 -9.12 22.74
N MET A 213 -14.66 -8.68 22.19
CA MET A 213 -14.60 -7.69 21.10
C MET A 213 -15.41 -8.13 19.87
N ALA A 214 -15.44 -9.44 19.60
CA ALA A 214 -16.22 -10.04 18.50
C ALA A 214 -17.72 -9.72 18.57
N LEU A 215 -18.26 -9.38 19.76
CA LEU A 215 -19.66 -8.96 19.90
C LEU A 215 -19.96 -7.65 19.19
N VAL A 216 -18.99 -6.74 19.15
CA VAL A 216 -19.08 -5.44 18.46
C VAL A 216 -18.53 -5.56 17.04
N ASP A 217 -17.40 -6.23 16.82
CA ASP A 217 -16.79 -6.38 15.49
C ASP A 217 -17.79 -6.90 14.44
N ARG A 218 -18.63 -7.88 14.81
CA ARG A 218 -19.62 -8.50 13.92
C ARG A 218 -20.71 -7.55 13.42
N VAL A 219 -20.93 -6.42 14.08
CA VAL A 219 -21.94 -5.42 13.67
C VAL A 219 -21.32 -4.19 13.02
N VAL A 220 -19.98 -4.09 12.98
CA VAL A 220 -19.29 -3.06 12.20
C VAL A 220 -19.52 -3.38 10.72
N PRO A 221 -20.10 -2.44 9.94
CA PRO A 221 -20.28 -2.65 8.51
C PRO A 221 -18.92 -2.64 7.80
N PRO A 222 -18.76 -3.39 6.69
CA PRO A 222 -17.57 -3.29 5.87
C PRO A 222 -17.39 -1.84 5.39
N PRO A 223 -16.14 -1.35 5.22
CA PRO A 223 -15.88 0.01 4.77
C PRO A 223 -16.56 0.32 3.44
N SER A 224 -17.28 1.43 3.39
CA SER A 224 -17.86 1.94 2.14
C SER A 224 -16.76 2.37 1.15
N ASP A 225 -17.11 2.47 -0.13
CA ASP A 225 -16.21 3.03 -1.15
C ASP A 225 -15.68 4.42 -0.79
N ALA A 226 -16.53 5.28 -0.22
CA ALA A 226 -16.12 6.61 0.23
C ALA A 226 -15.06 6.56 1.35
N MET A 227 -15.15 5.58 2.26
CA MET A 227 -14.13 5.38 3.29
C MET A 227 -12.82 4.88 2.70
N ARG A 228 -12.88 3.96 1.73
CA ARG A 228 -11.70 3.46 1.00
C ARG A 228 -11.02 4.57 0.19
N ASP A 229 -11.80 5.44 -0.45
CA ASP A 229 -11.28 6.59 -1.19
C ASP A 229 -10.60 7.60 -0.25
N ARG A 230 -11.18 7.86 0.93
CA ARG A 230 -10.55 8.70 1.96
C ARG A 230 -9.25 8.08 2.47
N ALA A 231 -9.22 6.77 2.72
CA ALA A 231 -8.04 6.05 3.13
C ALA A 231 -6.93 6.14 2.06
N LEU A 232 -7.27 5.91 0.79
CA LEU A 232 -6.33 6.05 -0.34
C LEU A 232 -5.78 7.48 -0.43
N ALA A 233 -6.64 8.51 -0.32
CA ALA A 233 -6.21 9.90 -0.35
C ALA A 233 -5.23 10.24 0.80
N ALA A 234 -5.51 9.74 2.01
CA ALA A 234 -4.61 9.92 3.16
C ALA A 234 -3.26 9.23 2.93
N ALA A 235 -3.26 8.00 2.40
CA ALA A 235 -2.05 7.26 2.07
C ALA A 235 -1.21 7.98 1.01
N MET A 236 -1.82 8.42 -0.10
CA MET A 236 -1.14 9.15 -1.18
C MET A 236 -0.52 10.46 -0.69
N LYS A 237 -1.24 11.20 0.17
CA LYS A 237 -0.70 12.42 0.79
C LYS A 237 0.53 12.11 1.63
N TYR A 238 0.44 11.12 2.51
CA TYR A 238 1.53 10.75 3.40
C TYR A 238 2.79 10.33 2.63
N VAL A 239 2.67 9.44 1.65
CA VAL A 239 3.84 8.96 0.90
C VAL A 239 4.46 10.07 0.03
N ALA A 240 3.66 10.99 -0.49
CA ALA A 240 4.17 12.16 -1.20
C ALA A 240 5.00 13.09 -0.29
N GLU A 241 4.58 13.29 0.96
CA GLU A 241 5.35 14.04 1.97
C GLU A 241 6.70 13.36 2.30
N GLN A 242 6.82 12.04 2.07
CA GLN A 242 8.06 11.27 2.23
C GLN A 242 8.87 11.13 0.93
N GLY A 243 8.45 11.77 -0.17
CA GLY A 243 9.11 11.68 -1.48
C GLY A 243 8.92 10.35 -2.21
N VAL A 244 7.98 9.52 -1.77
CA VAL A 244 7.59 8.26 -2.42
C VAL A 244 6.53 8.56 -3.48
N THR A 245 6.82 8.18 -4.72
CA THR A 245 5.98 8.49 -5.89
C THR A 245 5.34 7.26 -6.52
N SER A 246 5.79 6.07 -6.14
CA SER A 246 5.28 4.79 -6.64
C SER A 246 5.26 3.75 -5.52
N VAL A 247 4.24 2.89 -5.53
CA VAL A 247 4.09 1.81 -4.55
C VAL A 247 3.65 0.50 -5.20
N HIS A 248 4.06 -0.63 -4.63
CA HIS A 248 3.43 -1.93 -4.90
C HIS A 248 2.55 -2.31 -3.70
N ASN A 249 1.23 -2.33 -3.93
CA ASN A 249 0.26 -2.59 -2.87
C ASN A 249 -0.06 -4.08 -2.76
N MET A 250 0.45 -4.73 -1.71
CA MET A 250 0.10 -6.08 -1.31
C MET A 250 -1.29 -6.08 -0.67
N GLY A 251 -2.35 -6.26 -1.47
CA GLY A 251 -3.69 -5.98 -1.00
C GLY A 251 -4.76 -6.96 -1.45
N THR A 252 -5.97 -6.42 -1.51
CA THR A 252 -7.20 -7.16 -1.74
C THR A 252 -7.87 -6.77 -3.07
N TRP A 253 -8.92 -7.50 -3.43
CA TRP A 253 -9.76 -7.15 -4.58
C TRP A 253 -10.49 -5.81 -4.39
N ASP A 254 -10.84 -5.45 -3.16
CA ASP A 254 -11.49 -4.16 -2.86
C ASP A 254 -10.51 -2.99 -3.03
N ASP A 255 -9.23 -3.20 -2.70
CA ASP A 255 -8.18 -2.21 -2.95
C ASP A 255 -8.00 -2.00 -4.46
N LEU A 256 -8.00 -3.08 -5.23
CA LEU A 256 -7.91 -3.02 -6.68
C LEU A 256 -9.10 -2.25 -7.30
N ALA A 257 -10.32 -2.50 -6.81
CA ALA A 257 -11.51 -1.74 -7.20
C ALA A 257 -11.39 -0.25 -6.83
N THR A 258 -10.86 0.05 -5.65
CA THR A 258 -10.61 1.42 -5.17
C THR A 258 -9.60 2.14 -6.07
N PHE A 259 -8.50 1.50 -6.45
CA PHE A 259 -7.53 2.08 -7.37
C PHE A 259 -8.12 2.31 -8.77
N ALA A 260 -8.91 1.37 -9.29
CA ALA A 260 -9.56 1.51 -10.59
C ALA A 260 -10.56 2.69 -10.62
N ARG A 261 -11.33 2.87 -9.54
CA ARG A 261 -12.19 4.05 -9.35
C ARG A 261 -11.37 5.33 -9.31
N ALA A 262 -10.33 5.39 -8.47
CA ALA A 262 -9.45 6.56 -8.35
C ALA A 262 -8.75 6.91 -9.66
N ARG A 263 -8.33 5.90 -10.43
CA ARG A 263 -7.75 6.06 -11.76
C ARG A 263 -8.76 6.63 -12.75
N THR A 264 -10.00 6.14 -12.74
CA THR A 264 -11.09 6.62 -13.61
C THR A 264 -11.46 8.07 -13.29
N SER A 265 -11.45 8.44 -12.02
CA SER A 265 -11.68 9.81 -11.55
C SER A 265 -10.47 10.73 -11.66
N ASN A 266 -9.31 10.23 -12.13
CA ASN A 266 -8.06 10.96 -12.28
C ASN A 266 -7.58 11.64 -10.97
N VAL A 267 -7.72 10.95 -9.84
CA VAL A 267 -7.33 11.47 -8.51
C VAL A 267 -6.11 10.78 -7.91
N LEU A 268 -5.45 9.89 -8.67
CA LEU A 268 -4.20 9.27 -8.23
C LEU A 268 -3.08 10.32 -8.20
N ALA A 269 -2.40 10.44 -7.05
CA ALA A 269 -1.18 11.22 -6.88
C ALA A 269 0.07 10.34 -6.69
N THR A 270 -0.11 9.03 -6.61
CA THR A 270 0.93 8.02 -6.47
C THR A 270 0.71 6.95 -7.54
N ARG A 271 1.78 6.46 -8.18
CA ARG A 271 1.68 5.33 -9.11
C ARG A 271 1.54 4.03 -8.33
N ILE A 272 0.61 3.17 -8.72
CA ILE A 272 0.26 1.98 -7.94
C ILE A 272 0.37 0.74 -8.81
N TYR A 273 1.09 -0.27 -8.33
CA TYR A 273 0.94 -1.65 -8.81
C TYR A 273 0.02 -2.42 -7.86
N GLY A 274 -1.18 -2.76 -8.34
CA GLY A 274 -2.17 -3.54 -7.59
C GLY A 274 -1.84 -5.03 -7.58
N VAL A 275 -1.77 -5.59 -6.37
CA VAL A 275 -1.46 -7.00 -6.11
C VAL A 275 -2.62 -7.63 -5.32
N VAL A 276 -3.05 -8.83 -5.74
CA VAL A 276 -4.10 -9.62 -5.07
C VAL A 276 -3.54 -10.99 -4.61
N PRO A 277 -4.27 -11.80 -3.81
CA PRO A 277 -3.74 -13.06 -3.31
C PRO A 277 -3.32 -14.05 -4.41
N LEU A 278 -2.17 -14.71 -4.24
CA LEU A 278 -1.58 -15.64 -5.20
C LEU A 278 -2.50 -16.81 -5.55
N LYS A 279 -3.24 -17.33 -4.57
CA LYS A 279 -4.21 -18.41 -4.79
C LYS A 279 -5.33 -18.04 -5.80
N ASP A 280 -5.57 -16.74 -5.99
CA ASP A 280 -6.60 -16.22 -6.90
C ASP A 280 -6.05 -15.95 -8.32
N TRP A 281 -4.91 -16.54 -8.70
CA TRP A 281 -4.25 -16.26 -10.00
C TRP A 281 -5.16 -16.45 -11.21
N GLU A 282 -6.06 -17.45 -11.20
CA GLU A 282 -7.03 -17.67 -12.28
C GLU A 282 -8.03 -16.50 -12.37
N ARG A 283 -8.53 -16.05 -11.22
CA ARG A 283 -9.43 -14.91 -11.13
C ARG A 283 -8.74 -13.65 -11.64
N LEU A 284 -7.46 -13.43 -11.31
CA LEU A 284 -6.70 -12.27 -11.80
C LEU A 284 -6.42 -12.36 -13.30
N ARG A 285 -6.03 -13.52 -13.82
CA ARG A 285 -5.88 -13.78 -15.26
C ARG A 285 -7.17 -13.40 -15.99
N ASP A 286 -8.31 -13.87 -15.50
CA ASP A 286 -9.59 -13.63 -16.14
C ASP A 286 -10.04 -12.18 -16.00
N ALA A 287 -9.82 -11.53 -14.85
CA ALA A 287 -10.11 -10.10 -14.66
C ALA A 287 -9.26 -9.20 -15.57
N VAL A 288 -7.98 -9.53 -15.77
CA VAL A 288 -7.10 -8.87 -16.76
C VAL A 288 -7.65 -9.08 -18.17
N GLY A 289 -8.01 -10.33 -18.53
CA GLY A 289 -8.59 -10.64 -19.85
C GLY A 289 -9.91 -9.92 -20.12
N ARG A 290 -10.77 -9.80 -19.10
CA ARG A 290 -12.03 -9.04 -19.14
C ARG A 290 -11.85 -7.52 -19.01
N LYS A 291 -10.63 -7.04 -18.76
CA LYS A 291 -10.31 -5.62 -18.61
C LYS A 291 -11.06 -4.96 -17.44
N GLU A 292 -11.29 -5.71 -16.38
CA GLU A 292 -12.17 -5.33 -15.26
C GLU A 292 -11.64 -4.13 -14.47
N TYR A 293 -10.32 -4.06 -14.26
CA TYR A 293 -9.68 -3.01 -13.45
C TYR A 293 -8.60 -2.21 -14.18
N GLY A 294 -7.92 -2.82 -15.16
CA GLY A 294 -6.75 -2.25 -15.84
C GLY A 294 -7.06 -1.50 -17.15
N GLY A 295 -8.28 -0.97 -17.31
CA GLY A 295 -8.65 -0.19 -18.50
C GLY A 295 -8.49 -0.95 -19.83
N ALA A 296 -8.23 -0.23 -20.93
CA ALA A 296 -8.35 -0.77 -22.29
C ALA A 296 -7.45 -1.97 -22.63
N ASN A 297 -6.30 -2.14 -21.95
CA ASN A 297 -5.39 -3.28 -22.13
C ASN A 297 -5.51 -4.33 -21.01
N GLY A 298 -6.36 -4.09 -20.01
CA GLY A 298 -6.59 -4.95 -18.85
C GLY A 298 -5.45 -5.00 -17.82
N ARG A 299 -4.28 -4.46 -18.14
CA ARG A 299 -3.10 -4.39 -17.25
C ARG A 299 -2.82 -2.99 -16.71
N GLY A 300 -3.57 -1.99 -17.16
CA GLY A 300 -3.47 -0.61 -16.72
C GLY A 300 -2.42 0.21 -17.49
N ASP A 301 -1.93 1.27 -16.87
CA ASP A 301 -1.04 2.27 -17.46
C ASP A 301 0.07 2.71 -16.47
N GLU A 302 0.67 3.88 -16.71
CA GLU A 302 1.76 4.43 -15.88
C GLU A 302 1.29 4.83 -14.47
N TRP A 303 -0.01 4.99 -14.22
CA TRP A 303 -0.57 5.39 -12.93
C TRP A 303 -1.13 4.23 -12.12
N LEU A 304 -1.80 3.29 -12.79
CA LEU A 304 -2.29 2.06 -12.17
C LEU A 304 -1.88 0.87 -13.02
N ARG A 305 -1.06 -0.03 -12.48
CA ARG A 305 -0.81 -1.36 -13.07
C ARG A 305 -1.58 -2.44 -12.33
N VAL A 306 -2.03 -3.45 -13.07
CA VAL A 306 -2.77 -4.60 -12.56
C VAL A 306 -2.11 -5.89 -13.05
N GLY A 307 -1.97 -6.86 -12.16
CA GLY A 307 -1.40 -8.17 -12.50
C GLY A 307 -0.36 -8.71 -11.51
N GLY A 308 -0.29 -8.17 -10.30
CA GLY A 308 0.55 -8.73 -9.24
C GLY A 308 -0.20 -9.78 -8.40
N LEU A 309 0.54 -10.79 -7.95
CA LEU A 309 0.09 -11.85 -7.06
C LEU A 309 0.95 -11.93 -5.80
N LYS A 310 0.33 -11.94 -4.62
CA LYS A 310 1.02 -12.06 -3.32
C LYS A 310 0.78 -13.42 -2.66
N GLY A 311 1.84 -14.19 -2.46
CA GLY A 311 1.83 -15.46 -1.71
C GLY A 311 2.58 -15.38 -0.38
N PHE A 312 2.43 -16.43 0.44
CA PHE A 312 3.14 -16.59 1.72
C PHE A 312 3.62 -18.03 1.87
N VAL A 313 4.90 -18.23 2.15
CA VAL A 313 5.45 -19.52 2.55
C VAL A 313 5.25 -19.73 4.05
N ASP A 314 5.65 -18.75 4.85
CA ASP A 314 5.68 -18.81 6.31
C ASP A 314 5.15 -17.51 6.96
N GLY A 315 5.26 -17.42 8.29
CA GLY A 315 4.88 -16.25 9.08
C GLY A 315 6.04 -15.30 9.34
N SER A 316 6.20 -14.84 10.59
CA SER A 316 7.21 -13.85 10.99
C SER A 316 8.14 -14.35 12.09
N LEU A 317 9.30 -13.70 12.22
CA LEU A 317 10.24 -13.98 13.30
C LEU A 317 9.63 -13.65 14.66
N GLY A 318 9.06 -12.46 14.84
CA GLY A 318 8.57 -11.99 16.13
C GLY A 318 7.40 -12.79 16.72
N SER A 319 6.64 -13.51 15.89
CA SER A 319 5.55 -14.39 16.35
C SER A 319 5.94 -15.87 16.38
N HIS A 320 7.23 -16.21 16.18
CA HIS A 320 7.74 -17.58 16.07
C HIS A 320 7.03 -18.43 14.99
N THR A 321 6.65 -17.80 13.88
CA THR A 321 5.94 -18.49 12.78
C THR A 321 6.74 -18.55 11.48
N ALA A 322 7.87 -17.85 11.40
CA ALA A 322 8.82 -18.00 10.31
C ALA A 322 9.46 -19.40 10.32
N ALA A 323 9.57 -20.03 9.15
CA ALA A 323 9.92 -21.43 9.04
C ALA A 323 11.44 -21.62 8.89
N PHE A 324 12.07 -22.25 9.90
CA PHE A 324 13.52 -22.44 9.94
C PHE A 324 13.97 -23.91 9.81
N HIS A 325 15.20 -24.10 9.35
CA HIS A 325 15.83 -25.42 9.34
C HIS A 325 16.20 -25.88 10.75
N GLN A 326 16.61 -24.97 11.62
CA GLN A 326 16.84 -25.26 13.05
C GLN A 326 15.72 -24.66 13.91
N PRO A 327 15.53 -25.15 15.14
CA PRO A 327 14.59 -24.51 16.07
C PRO A 327 15.01 -23.08 16.43
N PHE A 328 14.06 -22.30 16.93
CA PHE A 328 14.35 -21.00 17.55
C PHE A 328 15.23 -21.19 18.80
N ASP A 329 16.15 -20.26 19.06
CA ASP A 329 17.07 -20.31 20.21
C ASP A 329 16.32 -20.24 21.55
N ASP A 330 15.23 -19.47 21.60
CA ASP A 330 14.38 -19.29 22.79
C ASP A 330 13.18 -20.26 22.82
N SER A 331 12.97 -21.04 21.75
CA SER A 331 11.96 -22.10 21.67
C SER A 331 12.51 -23.35 20.98
N PRO A 332 13.30 -24.19 21.70
CA PRO A 332 14.11 -25.27 21.11
C PRO A 332 13.35 -26.42 20.41
N LYS A 333 12.02 -26.40 20.45
CA LYS A 333 11.15 -27.39 19.77
C LYS A 333 10.34 -26.79 18.63
N ASP A 334 10.36 -25.48 18.48
CA ASP A 334 9.60 -24.76 17.48
C ASP A 334 10.49 -24.42 16.30
N ARG A 335 10.04 -24.72 15.08
CA ARG A 335 10.73 -24.43 13.82
C ARG A 335 9.87 -23.56 12.91
N GLY A 336 8.85 -22.93 13.48
CA GLY A 336 7.80 -22.21 12.78
C GLY A 336 6.93 -23.13 11.92
N LEU A 337 6.12 -22.48 11.09
CA LEU A 337 5.07 -23.15 10.32
C LEU A 337 5.13 -22.76 8.84
N LEU A 338 4.52 -23.60 8.01
CA LEU A 338 4.19 -23.23 6.63
C LEU A 338 2.74 -22.76 6.61
N VAL A 339 2.51 -21.59 6.02
CA VAL A 339 1.16 -21.01 5.88
C VAL A 339 0.37 -21.73 4.78
N ASN A 340 1.06 -22.14 3.72
CA ASN A 340 0.51 -22.91 2.60
C ASN A 340 1.36 -24.15 2.35
N THR A 341 0.77 -25.18 1.74
CA THR A 341 1.53 -26.38 1.36
C THR A 341 2.50 -26.07 0.21
N PRO A 342 3.65 -26.77 0.12
CA PRO A 342 4.56 -26.64 -1.02
C PRO A 342 3.88 -26.93 -2.36
N GLU A 343 2.95 -27.88 -2.39
CA GLU A 343 2.20 -28.27 -3.58
C GLU A 343 1.24 -27.18 -4.06
N ASP A 344 0.54 -26.51 -3.13
CA ASP A 344 -0.31 -25.36 -3.45
C ASP A 344 0.53 -24.21 -3.99
N LEU A 345 1.64 -23.88 -3.32
CA LEU A 345 2.56 -22.84 -3.75
C LEU A 345 3.11 -23.12 -5.15
N TYR A 346 3.60 -24.33 -5.41
CA TYR A 346 4.07 -24.73 -6.74
C TYR A 346 2.96 -24.56 -7.80
N ARG A 347 1.74 -25.03 -7.52
CA ARG A 347 0.61 -24.95 -8.44
C ARG A 347 0.26 -23.49 -8.77
N TRP A 348 0.16 -22.63 -7.75
CA TRP A 348 -0.22 -21.24 -7.95
C TRP A 348 0.89 -20.41 -8.59
N ILE A 349 2.15 -20.61 -8.20
CA ILE A 349 3.31 -19.93 -8.80
C ILE A 349 3.42 -20.29 -10.28
N LYS A 350 3.36 -21.59 -10.60
CA LYS A 350 3.36 -22.06 -11.99
C LYS A 350 2.22 -21.48 -12.82
N GLY A 351 1.01 -21.47 -12.25
CA GLY A 351 -0.17 -20.92 -12.93
C GLY A 351 -0.08 -19.41 -13.15
N GLY A 352 0.35 -18.66 -12.14
CA GLY A 352 0.55 -17.21 -12.21
C GLY A 352 1.61 -16.82 -13.24
N ASP A 353 2.76 -17.50 -13.22
CA ASP A 353 3.85 -17.28 -14.17
C ASP A 353 3.43 -17.60 -15.62
N ALA A 354 2.79 -18.75 -15.84
CA ALA A 354 2.28 -19.13 -17.17
C ALA A 354 1.19 -18.17 -17.70
N ALA A 355 0.47 -17.48 -16.81
CA ALA A 355 -0.48 -16.43 -17.17
C ALA A 355 0.19 -15.05 -17.41
N GLY A 356 1.51 -14.96 -17.26
CA GLY A 356 2.28 -13.72 -17.35
C GLY A 356 1.95 -12.72 -16.24
N LEU A 357 1.52 -13.19 -15.07
CA LEU A 357 1.24 -12.37 -13.89
C LEU A 357 2.51 -12.30 -13.03
N GLN A 358 2.72 -11.17 -12.35
CA GLN A 358 3.90 -11.00 -11.49
C GLN A 358 3.69 -11.72 -10.17
N VAL A 359 4.48 -12.77 -9.93
CA VAL A 359 4.48 -13.51 -8.66
C VAL A 359 5.40 -12.82 -7.65
N MET A 360 4.90 -12.62 -6.42
CA MET A 360 5.61 -12.06 -5.28
C MET A 360 5.28 -12.90 -4.05
N VAL A 361 6.27 -13.49 -3.40
CA VAL A 361 6.01 -14.46 -2.32
C VAL A 361 6.83 -14.09 -1.09
N HIS A 362 6.14 -14.00 0.05
CA HIS A 362 6.74 -13.79 1.35
C HIS A 362 7.43 -15.07 1.83
N ALA A 363 8.69 -14.94 2.25
CA ALA A 363 9.47 -15.98 2.93
C ALA A 363 10.44 -15.29 3.89
N ILE A 364 10.34 -15.58 5.20
CA ILE A 364 11.26 -15.01 6.20
C ILE A 364 12.32 -16.03 6.63
N GLY A 365 11.90 -17.21 7.07
CA GLY A 365 12.83 -18.22 7.58
C GLY A 365 13.70 -18.83 6.48
N ASP A 366 14.85 -19.38 6.86
CA ASP A 366 15.81 -19.96 5.90
C ASP A 366 15.23 -21.19 5.17
N ARG A 367 14.45 -22.03 5.87
CA ARG A 367 13.72 -23.15 5.26
C ARG A 367 12.63 -22.67 4.29
N ALA A 368 11.94 -21.57 4.61
CA ALA A 368 10.96 -20.96 3.71
C ALA A 368 11.63 -20.45 2.42
N ASN A 369 12.77 -19.77 2.55
CA ASN A 369 13.53 -19.25 1.40
C ASN A 369 14.05 -20.38 0.51
N ALA A 370 14.66 -21.43 1.09
CA ALA A 370 15.14 -22.58 0.33
C ALA A 370 14.00 -23.25 -0.46
N MET A 371 12.88 -23.53 0.20
CA MET A 371 11.69 -24.11 -0.44
C MET A 371 11.15 -23.26 -1.59
N LEU A 372 11.09 -21.94 -1.42
CA LEU A 372 10.60 -21.04 -2.45
C LEU A 372 11.53 -21.00 -3.66
N LEU A 373 12.85 -21.01 -3.43
CA LEU A 373 13.84 -21.05 -4.50
C LEU A 373 13.75 -22.38 -5.29
N ASP A 374 13.58 -23.51 -4.62
CA ASP A 374 13.37 -24.82 -5.28
C ASP A 374 12.09 -24.80 -6.14
N ILE A 375 11.02 -24.16 -5.66
CA ILE A 375 9.78 -24.00 -6.43
C ILE A 375 10.02 -23.11 -7.67
N PHE A 376 10.72 -21.98 -7.53
CA PHE A 376 11.04 -21.12 -8.66
C PHE A 376 11.94 -21.81 -9.68
N GLU A 377 12.95 -22.55 -9.25
CA GLU A 377 13.81 -23.35 -10.14
C GLU A 377 12.98 -24.36 -10.93
N ARG A 378 12.07 -25.08 -10.25
CA ARG A 378 11.17 -26.06 -10.90
C ARG A 378 10.16 -25.44 -11.86
N VAL A 379 9.79 -24.17 -11.68
CA VAL A 379 8.88 -23.47 -12.61
C VAL A 379 9.63 -22.91 -13.81
N ALA A 380 10.89 -22.48 -13.62
CA ALA A 380 11.72 -21.91 -14.68
C ALA A 380 12.34 -22.98 -15.62
N GLY A 381 12.60 -24.18 -15.12
CA GLY A 381 13.03 -25.35 -15.90
C GLY A 381 11.87 -26.07 -16.57
#